data_AF-A0A843JYC2-F1
#
_entry.id   AF-A0A843JYC2-F1
#
_cell.length_a   1.000
_cell.length_b   1.000
_cell.length_c   1.000
_cell.angle_alpha   90.00
_cell.angle_beta   90.00
_cell.angle_gamma   90.00
#
_symmetry.space_group_name_H-M   'P 1'
#
loop_
_entity.id
_entity.type
_entity.pdbx_description
1 polymer ?
#
loop_
_entity_poly.entity_id
_entity_poly.type
_entity_poly.pdbx_seq_one_letter_code
_entity_poly.pdbx_strand_id
1 'polypeptide(L)'
;MKKQLLAGIFGIFLAITFLGTALAEEENASTTDLQIAITSANFVATSPEKENLDDEWVEITNKGSSDVNMAGWTLADAQNHTYTFPDFALAAGAKVVVHTGEGDDDTENLFWDRSTSIWNNSGDLAVLLDPEGNMVSQYPEDEA
;
A
#
# COMPACT_ATOMS: atom_id res chain seq x y z
N MET A 1 -46.33 -61.40 -31.23
CA MET A 1 -45.31 -60.87 -30.31
C MET A 1 -45.60 -59.39 -30.06
N LYS A 2 -45.62 -58.96 -28.79
CA LYS A 2 -45.74 -57.57 -28.25
C LYS A 2 -47.07 -56.83 -28.59
N LYS A 3 -48.15 -56.95 -27.81
CA LYS A 3 -48.52 -56.24 -26.54
C LYS A 3 -48.30 -54.70 -26.59
N GLN A 4 -49.40 -53.96 -26.83
CA GLN A 4 -50.05 -52.92 -25.99
C GLN A 4 -49.15 -52.33 -24.86
N LEU A 5 -49.14 -51.03 -24.51
CA LEU A 5 -50.21 -50.03 -24.41
C LEU A 5 -49.58 -48.63 -24.18
N LEU A 6 -50.42 -47.60 -24.33
CA LEU A 6 -50.18 -46.16 -24.25
C LEU A 6 -49.93 -45.59 -22.82
N ALA A 7 -49.32 -44.40 -22.82
CA ALA A 7 -49.44 -43.29 -21.85
C ALA A 7 -48.76 -43.39 -20.46
N GLY A 8 -48.00 -42.34 -20.11
CA GLY A 8 -47.77 -42.01 -18.72
C GLY A 8 -46.59 -41.08 -18.41
N ILE A 9 -46.95 -39.84 -18.07
CA ILE A 9 -46.37 -39.03 -16.97
C ILE A 9 -45.18 -38.12 -17.33
N PHE A 10 -45.56 -36.86 -17.49
CA PHE A 10 -44.78 -35.65 -17.23
C PHE A 10 -44.43 -35.60 -15.73
N GLY A 11 -43.15 -35.67 -15.39
CA GLY A 11 -42.62 -35.57 -14.03
C GLY A 11 -41.13 -35.85 -14.10
N ILE A 12 -40.20 -35.03 -13.62
CA ILE A 12 -40.19 -34.26 -12.38
C ILE A 12 -39.32 -33.02 -12.66
N PHE A 13 -39.86 -31.81 -12.45
CA PHE A 13 -39.01 -30.66 -12.16
C PHE A 13 -38.48 -30.89 -10.75
N LEU A 14 -37.18 -31.18 -10.63
CA LEU A 14 -36.51 -31.19 -9.34
C LEU A 14 -36.46 -29.74 -8.86
N ALA A 15 -37.43 -29.36 -8.03
CA ALA A 15 -37.33 -28.15 -7.23
C ALA A 15 -36.21 -28.39 -6.21
N ILE A 16 -35.00 -27.95 -6.55
CA ILE A 16 -33.96 -27.77 -5.54
C ILE A 16 -34.38 -26.52 -4.76
N THR A 17 -35.07 -26.74 -3.65
CA THR A 17 -35.16 -25.73 -2.59
C THR A 17 -33.75 -25.50 -2.08
N PHE A 18 -33.08 -24.46 -2.58
CA PHE A 18 -31.99 -23.84 -1.84
C PHE A 18 -32.62 -23.11 -0.64
N LEU A 19 -32.87 -23.88 0.41
CA LEU A 19 -33.02 -23.31 1.75
C LEU A 19 -31.61 -23.16 2.30
N GLY A 20 -31.03 -22.01 2.03
CA GLY A 20 -29.72 -21.60 2.49
C GLY A 20 -29.64 -20.11 2.26
N THR A 21 -30.15 -19.35 3.22
CA THR A 21 -29.72 -17.96 3.40
C THR A 21 -28.20 -18.00 3.57
N ALA A 22 -27.46 -17.75 2.49
CA ALA A 22 -26.10 -17.29 2.65
C ALA A 22 -26.22 -15.86 3.19
N LEU A 23 -26.32 -15.75 4.52
CA LEU A 23 -25.62 -14.67 5.18
C LEU A 23 -24.16 -15.04 4.98
N ALA A 24 -23.61 -14.62 3.84
CA ALA A 24 -22.20 -14.31 3.82
C ALA A 24 -22.07 -13.15 4.80
N GLU A 25 -21.81 -13.52 6.05
CA GLU A 25 -21.12 -12.66 6.99
C GLU A 25 -19.75 -12.44 6.34
N GLU A 26 -19.71 -11.57 5.33
CA GLU A 26 -18.46 -11.08 4.78
C GLU A 26 -17.78 -10.42 5.96
N GLU A 27 -16.71 -11.10 6.38
CA GLU A 27 -15.90 -10.82 7.53
C GLU A 27 -15.69 -9.31 7.60
N ASN A 28 -16.14 -8.71 8.70
CA ASN A 28 -15.96 -7.31 8.98
C ASN A 28 -14.46 -7.07 9.07
N ALA A 29 -13.84 -6.77 7.91
CA ALA A 29 -12.47 -6.31 7.82
C ALA A 29 -12.44 -5.07 8.68
N SER A 30 -11.94 -5.26 9.90
CA SER A 30 -11.58 -4.18 10.79
C SER A 30 -10.47 -3.45 10.06
N THR A 31 -10.85 -2.49 9.22
CA THR A 31 -9.99 -1.43 8.75
C THR A 31 -9.60 -0.67 10.00
N THR A 32 -8.60 -1.19 10.70
CA THR A 32 -7.75 -0.34 11.53
C THR A 32 -7.39 0.77 10.57
N ASP A 33 -7.93 1.96 10.82
CA ASP A 33 -7.62 3.14 10.04
C ASP A 33 -6.12 3.34 10.21
N LEU A 34 -5.35 2.72 9.31
CA LEU A 34 -3.91 2.78 9.29
C LEU A 34 -3.61 4.22 8.87
N GLN A 35 -3.55 5.11 9.86
CA GLN A 35 -3.22 6.50 9.67
C GLN A 35 -1.69 6.66 9.45
N ILE A 36 -1.11 5.74 8.69
CA ILE A 36 0.25 5.84 8.16
C ILE A 36 0.15 6.75 6.94
N ALA A 37 0.91 7.82 6.92
CA ALA A 37 0.84 8.79 5.83
C ALA A 37 2.22 9.37 5.53
N ILE A 38 2.42 9.76 4.28
CA ILE A 38 3.47 10.71 3.92
C ILE A 38 3.02 12.08 4.45
N THR A 39 3.79 12.68 5.35
CA THR A 39 3.45 13.96 5.99
C THR A 39 4.18 15.15 5.42
N SER A 40 5.35 14.91 4.85
CA SER A 40 6.18 15.94 4.26
C SER A 40 7.16 15.31 3.28
N ALA A 41 7.62 16.09 2.32
CA ALA A 41 8.70 15.69 1.43
C ALA A 41 9.48 16.92 0.97
N ASN A 42 10.75 16.72 0.63
CA ASN A 42 11.54 17.62 -0.18
C ASN A 42 12.05 16.85 -1.40
N PHE A 43 11.66 17.28 -2.59
CA PHE A 43 12.06 16.64 -3.85
C PHE A 43 13.20 17.38 -4.55
N VAL A 44 13.85 18.33 -3.87
CA VAL A 44 14.87 19.19 -4.46
C VAL A 44 16.15 19.13 -3.65
N ALA A 45 17.21 18.57 -4.23
CA ALA A 45 18.54 18.61 -3.66
C ALA A 45 19.20 20.00 -3.81
N THR A 46 20.03 20.39 -2.85
CA THR A 46 20.85 21.60 -2.99
C THR A 46 21.89 21.42 -4.10
N SER A 47 22.14 22.48 -4.88
CA SER A 47 23.15 22.42 -5.94
C SER A 47 24.58 22.42 -5.36
N PRO A 48 25.50 21.55 -5.84
CA PRO A 48 25.29 20.56 -6.90
C PRO A 48 24.54 19.31 -6.41
N GLU A 49 23.45 18.95 -7.09
CA GLU A 49 22.49 17.91 -6.63
C GLU A 49 23.16 16.57 -6.34
N LYS A 50 24.10 16.13 -7.19
CA LYS A 50 24.80 14.86 -7.04
C LYS A 50 25.59 14.71 -5.74
N GLU A 51 25.90 15.82 -5.08
CA GLU A 51 26.65 15.84 -3.82
C GLU A 51 25.73 16.01 -2.61
N ASN A 52 24.43 16.27 -2.82
CA ASN A 52 23.46 16.60 -1.78
C ASN A 52 22.15 15.83 -1.95
N LEU A 53 22.19 14.58 -2.42
CA LEU A 53 20.99 13.76 -2.60
C LEU A 53 20.26 13.45 -1.28
N ASP A 54 20.92 13.60 -0.15
CA ASP A 54 20.28 13.48 1.17
C ASP A 54 19.32 14.65 1.46
N ASP A 55 19.43 15.76 0.74
CA ASP A 55 18.45 16.84 0.81
C ASP A 55 17.11 16.43 0.18
N GLU A 56 17.10 15.40 -0.70
CA GLU A 56 15.86 14.82 -1.22
C GLU A 56 15.34 13.75 -0.27
N TRP A 57 14.16 13.96 0.32
CA TRP A 57 13.61 13.06 1.33
C TRP A 57 12.09 13.03 1.37
N VAL A 58 11.56 11.96 1.95
CA VAL A 58 10.13 11.76 2.24
C VAL A 58 9.95 11.36 3.71
N GLU A 59 9.09 12.06 4.44
CA GLU A 59 8.73 11.76 5.83
C GLU A 59 7.43 10.96 5.88
N ILE A 60 7.49 9.81 6.55
CA ILE A 60 6.34 8.94 6.81
C ILE A 60 6.05 8.98 8.31
N THR A 61 4.80 9.25 8.67
CA THR A 61 4.35 9.31 10.06
C THR A 61 3.26 8.29 10.33
N ASN A 62 3.39 7.54 11.43
CA ASN A 62 2.30 6.77 12.01
C ASN A 62 1.46 7.68 12.90
N LYS A 63 0.37 8.23 12.35
CA LYS A 63 -0.59 9.06 13.10
C LYS A 63 -1.59 8.22 13.91
N GLY A 64 -1.50 6.90 13.82
CA GLY A 64 -2.35 5.95 14.53
C GLY A 64 -1.97 5.81 16.01
N SER A 65 -2.70 4.92 16.70
CA SER A 65 -2.54 4.64 18.13
C SER A 65 -1.84 3.31 18.44
N SER A 66 -1.39 2.59 17.41
CA SER A 66 -0.68 1.32 17.52
C SER A 66 0.54 1.31 16.60
N ASP A 67 1.55 0.53 16.98
CA ASP A 67 2.74 0.31 16.16
C ASP A 67 2.36 -0.39 14.84
N VAL A 68 3.04 -0.02 13.76
CA VAL A 68 2.85 -0.61 12.43
C VAL A 68 4.14 -1.30 12.00
N ASN A 69 4.03 -2.56 11.57
CA ASN A 69 5.16 -3.25 10.95
C ASN A 69 5.34 -2.72 9.51
N MET A 70 6.52 -2.17 9.23
CA MET A 70 6.87 -1.60 7.93
C MET A 70 7.46 -2.63 6.96
N ALA A 71 7.64 -3.89 7.39
CA ALA A 71 8.13 -4.95 6.51
C ALA A 71 7.26 -5.11 5.26
N GLY A 72 7.88 -4.99 4.08
CA GLY A 72 7.21 -5.14 2.79
C GLY A 72 6.47 -3.91 2.28
N TRP A 73 6.38 -2.84 3.07
CA TRP A 73 5.90 -1.55 2.57
C TRP A 73 6.86 -1.01 1.52
N THR A 74 6.35 -0.18 0.61
CA THR A 74 7.19 0.47 -0.40
C THR A 74 6.86 1.95 -0.57
N LEU A 75 7.90 2.76 -0.75
CA LEU A 75 7.81 4.13 -1.24
C LEU A 75 8.16 4.12 -2.73
N ALA A 76 7.35 4.77 -3.55
CA ALA A 76 7.54 4.82 -5.00
C ALA A 76 7.43 6.25 -5.54
N ASP A 77 8.15 6.53 -6.63
CA ASP A 77 7.94 7.74 -7.45
C ASP A 77 6.95 7.48 -8.60
N ALA A 78 6.63 8.52 -9.39
CA ALA A 78 5.76 8.39 -10.56
C ALA A 78 6.34 7.52 -11.70
N GLN A 79 7.62 7.18 -11.66
CA GLN A 79 8.34 6.37 -12.66
C GLN A 79 8.60 4.94 -12.19
N ASN A 80 8.03 4.53 -11.04
CA ASN A 80 8.20 3.24 -10.39
C ASN A 80 9.64 2.94 -9.91
N HIS A 81 10.45 3.95 -9.61
CA HIS A 81 11.57 3.76 -8.70
C HIS A 81 11.02 3.42 -7.32
N THR A 82 11.42 2.29 -6.75
CA THR A 82 10.87 1.80 -5.47
C THR A 82 11.93 1.63 -4.39
N TYR A 83 11.59 2.08 -3.19
CA TYR A 83 12.28 1.80 -1.94
C TYR A 83 11.43 0.80 -1.16
N THR A 84 12.03 -0.32 -0.73
CA THR A 84 11.36 -1.28 0.14
C THR A 84 11.85 -1.08 1.56
N PHE A 85 10.93 -0.85 2.49
CA PHE A 85 11.29 -0.63 3.89
C PHE A 85 11.90 -1.92 4.50
N PRO A 86 12.93 -1.80 5.36
CA PRO A 86 13.41 -2.92 6.14
C PRO A 86 12.35 -3.38 7.16
N ASP A 87 12.61 -4.52 7.81
CA ASP A 87 11.74 -5.04 8.86
C ASP A 87 11.95 -4.25 10.17
N PHE A 88 11.00 -3.38 10.49
CA PHE A 88 10.92 -2.69 11.77
C PHE A 88 9.48 -2.28 12.10
N ALA A 89 9.25 -1.94 13.36
CA ALA A 89 7.98 -1.39 13.82
C ALA A 89 8.08 0.15 13.92
N LEU A 90 7.24 0.87 13.16
CA LEU A 90 7.05 2.29 13.32
C LEU A 90 6.02 2.54 14.43
N ALA A 91 6.50 3.00 15.58
CA ALA A 91 5.68 3.17 16.77
C ALA A 91 4.53 4.17 16.56
N ALA A 92 3.47 4.05 17.36
CA ALA A 92 2.38 5.02 17.36
C ALA A 92 2.88 6.46 17.59
N GLY A 93 2.50 7.39 16.72
CA GLY A 93 2.93 8.78 16.76
C GLY A 93 4.37 9.04 16.30
N ALA A 94 5.13 7.99 15.97
CA ALA A 94 6.50 8.12 15.48
C ALA A 94 6.54 8.39 13.97
N LYS A 95 7.72 8.79 13.50
CA LYS A 95 8.00 9.08 12.10
C LYS A 95 9.34 8.52 11.68
N VAL A 96 9.50 8.33 10.39
CA VAL A 96 10.76 7.95 9.74
C VAL A 96 10.93 8.78 8.48
N VAL A 97 12.16 9.19 8.18
CA VAL A 97 12.52 9.95 6.98
C VAL A 97 13.33 9.06 6.07
N VAL A 98 12.91 8.93 4.81
CA VAL A 98 13.67 8.22 3.77
C VAL A 98 14.41 9.26 2.95
N HIS A 99 15.73 9.28 3.04
CA HIS A 99 16.63 10.09 2.24
C HIS A 99 16.99 9.36 0.95
N THR A 100 17.15 10.12 -0.13
CA THR A 100 17.44 9.53 -1.45
C THR A 100 18.89 9.07 -1.55
N GLY A 101 19.83 9.81 -0.97
CA GLY A 101 21.26 9.54 -1.06
C GLY A 101 21.75 8.35 -0.22
N GLU A 102 23.03 8.37 0.10
CA GLU A 102 23.76 7.30 0.79
C GLU A 102 23.94 7.67 2.27
N GLY A 103 23.77 6.71 3.17
CA GLY A 103 23.97 6.92 4.60
C GLY A 103 23.82 5.64 5.41
N ASP A 104 24.00 5.77 6.73
CA ASP A 104 23.78 4.66 7.65
C ASP A 104 22.37 4.78 8.25
N ASP A 105 21.55 3.74 8.08
CA ASP A 105 20.21 3.68 8.65
C ASP A 105 20.22 3.80 10.18
N ASP A 106 19.27 4.56 10.72
CA ASP A 106 18.94 4.61 12.14
C ASP A 106 17.42 4.53 12.39
N THR A 107 16.98 4.83 13.60
CA THR A 107 15.57 4.72 13.99
C THR A 107 14.66 5.78 13.37
N GLU A 108 15.21 6.93 12.97
CA GLU A 108 14.47 8.08 12.44
C GLU A 108 14.80 8.35 10.96
N ASN A 109 15.94 7.87 10.47
CA ASN A 109 16.44 8.13 9.13
C ASN A 109 16.82 6.82 8.43
N LEU A 110 16.33 6.66 7.21
CA LEU A 110 16.66 5.57 6.31
C LEU A 110 17.23 6.14 5.01
N PHE A 111 18.10 5.38 4.35
CA PHE A 111 18.76 5.80 3.12
C PHE A 111 18.46 4.86 1.96
N TRP A 112 18.13 5.43 0.79
CA TRP A 112 17.82 4.67 -0.42
C TRP A 112 19.09 4.30 -1.23
N ASP A 113 20.27 4.70 -0.74
CA ASP A 113 21.58 4.40 -1.32
C ASP A 113 21.66 4.75 -2.82
N ARG A 114 21.07 5.90 -3.21
CA ARG A 114 21.11 6.36 -4.60
C ARG A 114 22.26 7.33 -4.80
N SER A 115 22.99 7.11 -5.89
CA SER A 115 24.00 8.05 -6.39
C SER A 115 23.47 8.99 -7.47
N THR A 116 22.16 9.02 -7.70
CA THR A 116 21.46 9.88 -8.68
C THR A 116 20.08 10.26 -8.16
N SER A 117 19.63 11.49 -8.42
CA SER A 117 18.28 11.94 -8.06
C SER A 117 17.21 10.97 -8.58
N ILE A 118 16.24 10.70 -7.73
CA ILE A 118 15.02 9.96 -8.06
C ILE A 118 13.90 10.94 -8.40
N TRP A 119 13.79 12.00 -7.62
CA TRP A 119 12.69 12.93 -7.71
C TRP A 119 12.90 13.97 -8.80
N ASN A 120 11.83 14.33 -9.49
CA ASN A 120 11.84 15.45 -10.43
C ASN A 120 11.67 16.78 -9.68
N ASN A 121 12.68 17.64 -9.77
CA ASN A 121 12.73 18.97 -9.16
C ASN A 121 11.58 19.92 -9.54
N SER A 122 10.78 19.58 -10.58
CA SER A 122 9.61 20.36 -11.00
C SER A 122 8.30 19.98 -10.28
N GLY A 123 8.37 19.04 -9.34
CA GLY A 123 7.24 18.43 -8.65
C GLY A 123 7.14 16.96 -9.04
N ASP A 124 7.33 16.09 -8.06
CA ASP A 124 7.15 14.64 -8.19
C ASP A 124 6.00 14.16 -7.30
N LEU A 125 5.63 12.91 -7.48
CA LEU A 125 4.64 12.22 -6.67
C LEU A 125 5.35 11.12 -5.87
N ALA A 126 5.31 11.24 -4.55
CA ALA A 126 5.68 10.13 -3.66
C ALA A 126 4.42 9.32 -3.35
N VAL A 127 4.49 8.00 -3.49
CA VAL A 127 3.39 7.08 -3.21
C VAL A 127 3.84 6.05 -2.18
N LEU A 128 3.09 5.92 -1.10
CA LEU A 128 3.29 4.90 -0.08
C LEU A 128 2.29 3.75 -0.29
N LEU A 129 2.83 2.55 -0.48
CA LEU A 129 2.06 1.33 -0.69
C LEU A 129 2.23 0.38 0.50
N ASP A 130 1.15 -0.30 0.87
CA ASP A 130 1.18 -1.42 1.82
C ASP A 130 1.83 -2.67 1.20
N PRO A 131 2.08 -3.75 1.98
CA PRO A 131 2.69 -4.98 1.47
C PRO A 131 1.89 -5.70 0.39
N GLU A 132 0.57 -5.47 0.33
CA GLU A 132 -0.32 -5.98 -0.70
C GLU A 132 -0.29 -5.13 -1.99
N GLY A 133 0.39 -3.99 -1.96
CA GLY A 133 0.52 -3.06 -3.08
C GLY A 133 -0.63 -2.06 -3.21
N ASN A 134 -1.49 -1.94 -2.18
CA ASN A 134 -2.52 -0.91 -2.16
C ASN A 134 -1.91 0.43 -1.75
N MET A 135 -2.37 1.50 -2.40
CA MET A 135 -1.97 2.85 -2.04
C MET A 135 -2.59 3.28 -0.71
N VAL A 136 -1.74 3.64 0.24
CA VAL A 136 -2.12 4.12 1.57
C VAL A 136 -2.07 5.64 1.63
N SER A 137 -1.04 6.25 1.02
CA SER A 137 -0.84 7.70 1.06
C SER A 137 -0.03 8.16 -0.16
N GLN A 138 -0.16 9.44 -0.50
CA GLN A 138 0.67 10.08 -1.52
C GLN A 138 1.03 11.51 -1.10
N TYR A 139 2.09 12.04 -1.70
CA TYR A 139 2.48 13.44 -1.54
C TYR A 139 2.94 14.06 -2.88
N PRO A 140 2.46 15.27 -3.22
CA PRO A 140 1.41 16.01 -2.52
C PRO A 140 0.08 15.24 -2.50
N GLU A 141 -0.75 15.50 -1.49
CA GLU A 141 -2.10 14.94 -1.45
C GLU A 141 -2.87 15.41 -2.71
N ASP A 142 -3.67 14.53 -3.31
CA ASP A 142 -4.54 14.93 -4.41
C ASP A 142 -5.53 15.99 -3.89
N GLU A 143 -5.46 17.20 -4.45
CA GLU A 143 -6.46 18.24 -4.21
C GLU A 143 -7.80 17.75 -4.76
N ALA A 144 -8.72 17.36 -3.87
CA ALA A 144 -10.06 16.87 -4.19
C ALA A 144 -10.99 17.95 -4.77
#